data_AF-A0A7H0Y2Z2-F1
#
_entry.id   AF-A0A7H0Y2Z2-F1
#
_cell.length_a   1.000
_cell.length_b   1.000
_cell.length_c   1.000
_cell.angle_alpha   90.00
_cell.angle_beta   90.00
_cell.angle_gamma   90.00
#
_symmetry.space_group_name_H-M   'P 1'
#
loop_
_entity.id
_entity.type
_entity.pdbx_description
1 polymer ?
#
loop_
_entity_poly.entity_id
_entity_poly.type
_entity_poly.pdbx_seq_one_letter_code
_entity_poly.pdbx_strand_id
1 'polypeptide(L)'
;MKNLIGTWIYNTGSGEYWDCPNDGFDTIEEAIEEGKRYFTDLNRKHDLLVGSFDVGQRSDSFVNICGSKIIDQAQEDSYEIVGELSDYWLYNVSSENVDLLSDMMTKTFRKWLKITNNEPKFHSIDAIKTIKIEG
;
A
#
# COMPACT_ATOMS: atom_id res chain seq x y z
N MET A 1 0.49 4.15 -13.33
CA MET A 1 -0.85 3.61 -13.06
C MET A 1 -0.72 2.58 -11.95
N LYS A 2 -1.45 2.74 -10.84
CA LYS A 2 -1.57 1.66 -9.85
C LYS A 2 -2.22 0.48 -10.56
N ASN A 3 -1.57 -0.67 -10.61
CA ASN A 3 -2.26 -1.89 -11.01
C ASN A 3 -3.22 -2.21 -9.86
N LEU A 4 -4.48 -1.84 -10.04
CA LEU A 4 -5.57 -2.31 -9.17
C LEU A 4 -5.75 -3.79 -9.48
N ILE A 5 -4.92 -4.62 -8.87
CA ILE A 5 -5.22 -6.04 -8.69
C ILE A 5 -5.95 -6.11 -7.37
N GLY A 6 -7.10 -6.77 -7.33
CA GLY A 6 -7.58 -7.29 -6.06
C GLY A 6 -9.03 -6.99 -5.78
N THR A 7 -9.75 -8.08 -5.62
CA THR A 7 -10.43 -8.46 -4.39
C THR A 7 -10.89 -7.33 -3.47
N TRP A 8 -12.21 -7.17 -3.40
CA TRP A 8 -12.95 -6.24 -2.55
C TRP A 8 -13.09 -6.77 -1.13
N ILE A 9 -13.03 -5.86 -0.16
CA ILE A 9 -13.20 -6.18 1.27
C ILE A 9 -14.10 -5.16 1.95
N TYR A 10 -14.63 -5.52 3.11
CA TYR A 10 -15.43 -4.63 3.94
C TYR A 10 -14.83 -4.46 5.33
N ASN A 11 -15.24 -3.40 6.03
CA ASN A 11 -14.90 -3.13 7.42
C ASN A 11 -16.15 -2.71 8.18
N THR A 12 -16.55 -3.55 9.15
CA THR A 12 -17.72 -3.33 10.02
C THR A 12 -17.34 -2.78 11.40
N GLY A 13 -16.05 -2.65 11.69
CA GLY A 13 -15.52 -2.10 12.94
C GLY A 13 -15.18 -0.61 12.81
N SER A 14 -14.82 0.01 13.94
CA SER A 14 -14.42 1.43 14.00
C SER A 14 -12.89 1.64 13.88
N GLY A 15 -12.15 0.63 13.42
CA GLY A 15 -10.68 0.63 13.41
C GLY A 15 -10.07 0.55 12.01
N GLU A 16 -8.76 0.73 11.93
CA GLU A 16 -7.99 0.66 10.68
C GLU A 16 -7.81 -0.78 10.16
N TYR A 17 -8.22 -1.78 10.93
CA TYR A 17 -8.12 -3.18 10.55
C TYR A 17 -9.36 -3.59 9.75
N TRP A 18 -9.16 -3.88 8.47
CA TRP A 18 -10.22 -4.33 7.57
C TRP A 18 -10.38 -5.85 7.66
N ASP A 19 -11.23 -6.30 8.57
CA ASP A 19 -11.57 -7.72 8.75
C ASP A 19 -12.47 -8.20 7.61
N CYS A 20 -11.89 -8.96 6.68
CA CYS A 20 -12.65 -9.68 5.68
C CYS A 20 -12.31 -11.17 5.74
N PRO A 21 -13.32 -12.05 5.89
CA PRO A 21 -13.09 -13.49 5.77
C PRO A 21 -12.60 -13.86 4.36
N ASN A 22 -11.75 -14.89 4.28
CA ASN A 22 -11.34 -15.57 3.03
C ASN A 22 -10.60 -14.71 1.99
N ASP A 23 -9.73 -13.80 2.41
CA ASP A 23 -8.91 -12.95 1.52
C ASP A 23 -9.68 -11.93 0.65
N GLY A 24 -11.02 -11.91 0.72
CA GLY A 24 -11.94 -10.95 0.12
C GLY A 24 -12.79 -11.50 -1.04
N PHE A 25 -13.45 -10.62 -1.80
CA PHE A 25 -14.45 -10.95 -2.83
C PHE A 25 -14.05 -10.45 -4.23
N ASP A 26 -14.45 -11.13 -5.29
CA ASP A 26 -14.07 -10.73 -6.65
C ASP A 26 -14.77 -9.44 -7.10
N THR A 27 -15.95 -9.15 -6.55
CA THR A 27 -16.76 -7.96 -6.88
C THR A 27 -17.10 -7.11 -5.67
N ILE A 28 -17.40 -5.82 -5.91
CA ILE A 28 -17.84 -4.91 -4.85
C ILE A 28 -19.22 -5.30 -4.33
N GLU A 29 -20.09 -5.81 -5.19
CA GLU A 29 -21.44 -6.24 -4.84
C GLU A 29 -21.41 -7.38 -3.82
N GLU A 30 -20.57 -8.40 -4.03
CA GLU A 30 -20.37 -9.51 -3.08
C GLU A 30 -19.83 -9.01 -1.73
N ALA A 31 -18.87 -8.08 -1.75
CA ALA A 31 -18.34 -7.48 -0.52
C ALA A 31 -19.40 -6.67 0.25
N ILE A 32 -20.26 -5.93 -0.47
CA ILE A 32 -21.38 -5.20 0.12
C ILE A 32 -22.41 -6.16 0.71
N GLU A 33 -22.75 -7.23 0.00
CA GLU A 33 -23.76 -8.20 0.45
C GLU A 33 -23.30 -8.92 1.73
N GLU A 34 -22.07 -9.44 1.73
CA GLU A 34 -21.53 -10.10 2.92
C GLU A 34 -21.32 -9.12 4.08
N GLY A 35 -20.83 -7.91 3.80
CA GLY A 35 -20.69 -6.85 4.78
C GLY A 35 -22.02 -6.48 5.43
N LYS A 36 -23.09 -6.35 4.64
CA LYS A 36 -24.47 -6.13 5.14
C LYS A 36 -24.92 -7.27 6.04
N ARG A 37 -24.73 -8.52 5.60
CA ARG A 37 -25.12 -9.71 6.37
C ARG A 37 -24.43 -9.73 7.73
N TYR A 38 -23.10 -9.60 7.74
CA TYR A 38 -22.30 -9.64 8.96
C TYR A 38 -22.61 -8.46 9.89
N PHE A 39 -22.72 -7.24 9.34
CA PHE A 39 -23.08 -6.05 10.11
C PHE A 39 -24.45 -6.18 10.77
N THR A 40 -25.45 -6.68 10.04
CA THR A 40 -26.81 -6.89 10.57
C THR A 40 -26.82 -7.95 11.68
N ASP A 41 -26.07 -9.04 11.50
CA ASP A 41 -25.93 -10.11 12.50
C ASP A 41 -25.23 -9.60 13.78
N LEU A 42 -24.21 -8.74 13.66
CA LEU A 42 -23.58 -8.06 14.80
C LEU A 42 -24.56 -7.11 15.50
N ASN A 43 -25.22 -6.25 14.73
CA ASN A 43 -26.15 -5.26 15.23
C ASN A 43 -27.34 -5.88 15.98
N ARG A 44 -27.87 -7.01 15.50
CA ARG A 44 -28.90 -7.80 16.22
C ARG A 44 -28.42 -8.29 17.58
N LYS A 45 -27.14 -8.64 17.74
CA LYS A 45 -26.60 -9.08 19.04
C LYS A 45 -26.44 -7.92 20.03
N HIS A 46 -26.47 -6.69 19.54
CA HIS A 46 -26.24 -5.47 20.33
C HIS A 46 -27.46 -4.52 20.35
N ASP A 47 -28.63 -4.96 19.87
CA ASP A 47 -29.86 -4.16 19.75
C ASP A 47 -29.67 -2.81 19.00
N LEU A 48 -28.75 -2.78 18.03
CA LEU A 48 -28.54 -1.62 17.15
C LEU A 48 -29.31 -1.83 15.85
N LEU A 49 -30.19 -0.90 15.46
CA LEU A 49 -31.02 -1.03 14.24
C LEU A 49 -30.49 -0.24 13.04
N VAL A 50 -29.51 0.64 13.25
CA VAL A 50 -28.99 1.54 12.22
C VAL A 50 -27.47 1.63 12.33
N GLY A 51 -26.81 1.91 11.21
CA GLY A 51 -25.37 2.17 11.21
C GLY A 51 -24.78 2.20 9.81
N SER A 52 -23.46 2.16 9.73
CA SER A 52 -22.74 2.11 8.47
C SER A 52 -21.47 1.28 8.57
N PHE A 53 -21.03 0.75 7.44
CA PHE A 53 -19.77 0.04 7.29
C PHE A 53 -19.09 0.48 5.99
N ASP A 54 -17.79 0.27 5.88
CA ASP A 54 -17.02 0.65 4.69
C ASP A 54 -16.72 -0.55 3.80
N VAL A 55 -16.64 -0.32 2.50
CA VAL A 55 -16.19 -1.27 1.48
C VAL A 55 -15.09 -0.63 0.67
N GLY A 56 -14.06 -1.38 0.32
CA GLY A 56 -12.89 -0.86 -0.39
C GLY A 56 -12.19 -1.93 -1.19
N GLN A 57 -11.38 -1.50 -2.15
CA GLN A 57 -10.62 -2.38 -3.02
C GLN A 57 -9.22 -2.56 -2.46
N ARG A 58 -8.78 -3.82 -2.30
CA ARG A 58 -7.36 -4.08 -2.00
C ARG A 58 -6.51 -3.67 -3.18
N SER A 59 -5.39 -3.04 -2.88
CA SER A 59 -4.43 -2.57 -3.87
C SER A 59 -3.04 -2.87 -3.33
N ASP A 60 -2.23 -3.52 -4.17
CA ASP A 60 -0.87 -3.91 -3.82
C ASP A 60 -0.09 -2.69 -3.31
N SER A 61 0.56 -2.87 -2.15
CA SER A 61 1.45 -1.85 -1.63
C SER A 61 2.78 -1.90 -2.37
N PHE A 62 3.06 -0.84 -3.12
CA PHE A 62 4.30 -0.70 -3.87
C PHE A 62 5.29 0.16 -3.11
N VAL A 63 6.46 -0.42 -2.79
CA VAL A 63 7.61 0.36 -2.32
C VAL A 63 8.43 0.80 -3.53
N ASN A 64 8.80 2.08 -3.55
CA ASN A 64 9.71 2.68 -4.51
C ASN A 64 10.96 3.15 -3.77
N ILE A 65 12.12 2.92 -4.37
CA ILE A 65 13.41 3.37 -3.84
C ILE A 65 13.74 4.74 -4.43
N CYS A 66 14.08 5.69 -3.56
CA CYS A 66 14.34 7.07 -3.93
C CYS A 66 15.78 7.25 -4.42
N GLY A 67 15.96 7.57 -5.70
CA GLY A 67 17.27 7.75 -6.32
C GLY A 67 18.09 8.90 -5.71
N SER A 68 17.46 10.00 -5.31
CA SER A 68 18.18 11.09 -4.64
C SER A 68 18.79 10.66 -3.32
N LYS A 69 18.07 9.87 -2.53
CA LYS A 69 18.59 9.29 -1.28
C LYS A 69 19.77 8.34 -1.49
N ILE A 70 19.81 7.66 -2.62
CA ILE A 70 20.97 6.82 -2.99
C ILE A 70 22.17 7.70 -3.35
N ILE A 71 21.94 8.79 -4.08
CA ILE A 71 23.01 9.74 -4.42
C ILE A 71 23.56 10.39 -3.16
N ASP A 72 22.69 10.86 -2.26
CA ASP A 72 23.08 11.43 -0.96
C ASP A 72 24.01 10.47 -0.21
N GLN A 73 23.60 9.19 -0.05
CA GLN A 73 24.40 8.18 0.63
C GLN A 73 25.75 7.93 -0.07
N ALA A 74 25.77 7.89 -1.40
CA ALA A 74 27.01 7.66 -2.15
C ALA A 74 28.00 8.82 -2.01
N GLN A 75 27.50 10.06 -1.94
CA GLN A 75 28.32 11.25 -1.71
C GLN A 75 28.90 11.26 -0.30
N GLU A 76 28.11 10.93 0.72
CA GLU A 76 28.56 10.76 2.10
C GLU A 76 29.66 9.69 2.19
N ASP A 77 29.42 8.49 1.63
CA ASP A 77 30.38 7.39 1.63
C ASP A 77 31.70 7.78 0.93
N SER A 78 31.62 8.59 -0.13
CA SER A 78 32.82 9.06 -0.85
C SER A 78 33.61 10.08 -0.06
N TYR A 79 32.92 10.99 0.64
CA TYR A 79 33.56 11.96 1.51
C TYR A 79 34.34 11.26 2.63
N GLU A 80 33.81 10.17 3.19
CA GLU A 80 34.53 9.38 4.19
C GLU A 80 35.81 8.70 3.65
N ILE A 81 35.89 8.46 2.33
CA ILE A 81 37.06 7.80 1.72
C ILE A 81 38.11 8.82 1.28
N VAL A 82 37.70 9.91 0.61
CA VAL A 82 38.63 10.86 -0.04
C VAL A 82 38.48 12.30 0.43
N GLY A 83 37.60 12.57 1.41
CA GLY A 83 37.32 13.90 1.93
C GLY A 83 36.76 14.83 0.87
N GLU A 84 37.14 16.11 0.97
CA GLU A 84 36.68 17.20 0.10
C GLU A 84 36.92 16.97 -1.40
N LEU A 85 37.80 16.01 -1.77
CA LEU A 85 38.02 15.65 -3.17
C LEU A 85 36.75 15.13 -3.87
N SER A 86 35.74 14.65 -3.11
CA SER A 86 34.47 14.19 -3.65
C SER A 86 33.33 15.23 -3.64
N ASP A 87 33.53 16.44 -3.12
CA ASP A 87 32.43 17.41 -2.87
C ASP A 87 31.56 17.74 -4.09
N TYR A 88 32.14 17.69 -5.29
CA TYR A 88 31.41 17.96 -6.54
C TYR A 88 30.94 16.72 -7.29
N TRP A 89 31.31 15.53 -6.82
CA TRP A 89 30.87 14.28 -7.45
C TRP A 89 29.35 14.14 -7.25
N LEU A 90 28.61 13.95 -8.34
CA LEU A 90 27.14 13.83 -8.38
C LEU A 90 26.33 15.07 -7.96
N TYR A 91 26.95 16.25 -7.81
CA TYR A 91 26.24 17.47 -7.39
C TYR A 91 25.15 17.96 -8.38
N ASN A 92 25.32 17.70 -9.68
CA ASN A 92 24.45 18.21 -10.75
C ASN A 92 23.79 17.09 -11.58
N VAL A 93 23.44 15.97 -10.95
CA VAL A 93 22.70 14.91 -11.67
C VAL A 93 21.31 15.44 -12.06
N SER A 94 20.93 15.31 -13.33
CA SER A 94 19.62 15.77 -13.80
C SER A 94 18.48 14.95 -13.19
N SER A 95 17.29 15.55 -13.09
CA SER A 95 16.10 14.85 -12.59
C SER A 95 15.78 13.59 -13.37
N GLU A 96 15.97 13.58 -14.70
CA GLU A 96 15.72 12.37 -15.50
C GLU A 96 16.65 11.21 -15.12
N ASN A 97 17.92 11.52 -14.79
CA ASN A 97 18.87 10.52 -14.34
C ASN A 97 18.60 10.05 -12.90
N VAL A 98 18.10 10.93 -12.03
CA VAL A 98 17.63 10.56 -10.68
C VAL A 98 16.42 9.62 -10.78
N ASP A 99 15.48 9.90 -11.67
CA ASP A 99 14.31 9.07 -11.92
C ASP A 99 14.72 7.70 -12.49
N LEU A 100 15.64 7.69 -13.45
CA LEU A 100 16.21 6.45 -13.99
C LEU A 100 16.86 5.59 -12.90
N LEU A 101 17.65 6.19 -12.00
CA LEU A 101 18.24 5.50 -10.87
C LEU A 101 17.17 4.93 -9.94
N SER A 102 16.14 5.72 -9.63
CA SER A 102 15.00 5.29 -8.81
C SER A 102 14.32 4.05 -9.39
N ASP A 103 14.09 4.04 -10.70
CA ASP A 103 13.49 2.91 -11.42
C ASP A 103 14.38 1.66 -11.40
N MET A 104 15.67 1.81 -11.68
CA MET A 104 16.64 0.70 -11.67
C MET A 104 16.73 0.06 -10.29
N MET A 105 16.81 0.88 -9.25
CA MET A 105 16.96 0.44 -7.87
C MET A 105 15.67 -0.16 -7.34
N THR A 106 14.52 0.43 -7.67
CA THR A 106 13.21 -0.15 -7.36
C THR A 106 13.04 -1.53 -8.00
N LYS A 107 13.39 -1.69 -9.29
CA LYS A 107 13.33 -3.00 -9.97
C LYS A 107 14.23 -4.03 -9.28
N THR A 108 15.45 -3.63 -8.94
CA THR A 108 16.44 -4.51 -8.28
C THR A 108 15.96 -4.91 -6.88
N PHE A 109 15.47 -3.95 -6.10
CA PHE A 109 14.96 -4.20 -4.75
C PHE A 109 13.75 -5.13 -4.77
N ARG A 110 12.80 -4.93 -5.69
CA ARG A 110 11.65 -5.84 -5.84
C ARG A 110 12.06 -7.26 -6.19
N LYS A 111 13.04 -7.42 -7.09
CA LYS A 111 13.59 -8.74 -7.40
C LYS A 111 14.21 -9.39 -6.17
N TRP A 112 14.94 -8.62 -5.35
CA TRP A 112 15.51 -9.11 -4.10
C TRP A 112 14.45 -9.54 -3.09
N LEU A 113 13.38 -8.75 -2.88
CA LEU A 113 12.25 -9.12 -2.01
C LEU A 113 11.65 -10.46 -2.41
N LYS A 114 11.42 -10.67 -3.71
CA LYS A 114 10.87 -11.92 -4.24
C LYS A 114 11.80 -13.11 -4.04
N ILE A 115 13.08 -12.97 -4.36
CA ILE A 115 14.07 -14.05 -4.21
C ILE A 115 14.24 -14.47 -2.75
N THR A 116 14.13 -13.50 -1.83
CA THR A 116 14.32 -13.73 -0.39
C THR A 116 13.02 -14.01 0.36
N ASN A 117 11.88 -14.05 -0.34
CA ASN A 117 10.54 -14.22 0.25
C ASN A 117 10.20 -13.17 1.33
N ASN A 118 10.63 -11.92 1.11
CA ASN A 118 10.36 -10.76 1.97
C ASN A 118 9.35 -9.80 1.32
N GLU A 119 8.54 -10.28 0.37
CA GLU A 119 7.49 -9.45 -0.24
C GLU A 119 6.52 -8.91 0.83
N PRO A 120 6.11 -7.63 0.74
CA PRO A 120 5.13 -7.05 1.66
C PRO A 120 3.88 -7.92 1.76
N LYS A 121 3.46 -8.22 3.00
CA LYS A 121 2.19 -8.91 3.28
C LYS A 121 1.04 -7.95 3.61
N PHE A 122 1.32 -6.66 3.55
CA PHE A 122 0.35 -5.60 3.76
C PHE A 122 -0.13 -5.04 2.41
N HIS A 123 -1.32 -4.43 2.43
CA HIS A 123 -1.96 -3.85 1.27
C HIS A 123 -2.52 -2.48 1.61
N SER A 124 -2.78 -1.68 0.59
CA SER A 124 -3.55 -0.44 0.73
C SER A 124 -5.01 -0.70 0.37
N ILE A 125 -5.92 0.10 0.93
CA ILE A 125 -7.32 0.12 0.54
C ILE A 125 -7.58 1.38 -0.28
N ASP A 126 -7.92 1.17 -1.54
CA ASP A 126 -8.33 2.21 -2.48
C ASP A 126 -9.87 2.17 -2.66
N ALA A 127 -10.44 3.16 -3.34
CA ALA A 127 -11.87 3.20 -3.73
C ALA A 127 -12.89 2.97 -2.60
N ILE A 128 -12.60 3.47 -1.39
CA ILE A 128 -13.44 3.30 -0.20
C ILE A 128 -14.83 3.93 -0.40
N LYS A 129 -15.88 3.19 -0.05
CA LYS A 129 -17.27 3.62 -0.02
C LYS A 129 -17.93 3.22 1.30
N THR A 130 -18.61 4.17 1.93
CA THR A 130 -19.43 3.91 3.11
C THR A 130 -20.84 3.47 2.71
N ILE A 131 -21.28 2.33 3.23
CA ILE A 131 -22.60 1.76 3.04
C ILE A 131 -23.42 2.00 4.30
N LYS A 132 -24.58 2.63 4.16
CA LYS A 132 -25.53 2.86 5.27
C LYS A 132 -26.54 1.72 5.34
N ILE A 133 -26.85 1.31 6.56
CA ILE A 133 -27.95 0.40 6.87
C ILE A 133 -29.07 1.22 7.51
N GLU A 134 -30.22 1.23 6.84
CA GLU A 134 -31.46 1.77 7.37
C GLU A 134 -32.26 0.61 7.98
N GLY A 135 -32.87 0.85 9.15
CA GLY A 135 -33.63 -0.14 9.92
C GLY A 135 -35.08 -0.24 9.49
#